data_AF-A0A2G5XKC2-F1
#
_entry.id   AF-A0A2G5XKC2-F1
#
_cell.length_a   1.000
_cell.length_b   1.000
_cell.length_c   1.000
_cell.angle_alpha   90.00
_cell.angle_beta   90.00
_cell.angle_gamma   90.00
#
_symmetry.space_group_name_H-M   'P 1'
#
loop_
_entity.id
_entity.type
_entity.pdbx_description
1 polymer ?
#
loop_
_entity_poly.entity_id
_entity_poly.type
_entity_poly.pdbx_seq_one_letter_code
_entity_poly.pdbx_strand_id
1 'polypeptide(L)'
;MKTTYIVQGTWIGIVTGIFLAAFLKSVQSLTGHKVYTLLLNVDYIPIIKEYAFPEVIEVFFHLIVSVVLCIILAMLYDKSSGFIRNHAIMFPFLVNVAIGLVLYPTTSFSDRTPNVTNMVSLFWWIAGHAVYGFIVGFLISRKSKSMK
;
A
#
# COMPACT_ATOMS: atom_id res chain seq x y z
N MET A 1 6.66 -24.47 4.64
CA MET A 1 7.33 -23.15 4.74
C MET A 1 7.01 -22.23 3.57
N LYS A 2 7.27 -22.58 2.29
CA LYS A 2 7.00 -21.69 1.14
C LYS A 2 5.53 -21.27 0.97
N THR A 3 4.60 -22.21 1.13
CA THR A 3 3.16 -21.95 0.96
C THR A 3 2.59 -21.02 2.04
N THR A 4 3.19 -21.01 3.23
CA THR A 4 2.67 -20.32 4.41
C THR A 4 2.69 -18.80 4.25
N TYR A 5 3.81 -18.23 3.79
CA TYR A 5 3.92 -16.78 3.57
C TYR A 5 3.18 -16.31 2.31
N ILE A 6 2.98 -17.16 1.30
CA ILE A 6 2.18 -16.82 0.11
C ILE A 6 0.71 -16.65 0.52
N VAL A 7 0.14 -17.63 1.20
CA VAL A 7 -1.27 -17.57 1.67
C VAL A 7 -1.44 -16.44 2.70
N GLN A 8 -0.48 -16.27 3.61
CA GLN A 8 -0.50 -15.17 4.56
C GLN A 8 -0.44 -13.80 3.88
N GLY A 9 0.54 -13.59 3.01
CA GLY A 9 0.74 -12.31 2.32
C GLY A 9 -0.44 -11.96 1.42
N THR A 10 -1.04 -12.95 0.76
CA THR A 10 -2.25 -12.75 -0.06
C THR A 10 -3.41 -12.24 0.79
N TRP A 11 -3.72 -12.91 1.90
CA TRP A 11 -4.80 -12.47 2.77
C TRP A 11 -4.55 -11.10 3.41
N ILE A 12 -3.32 -10.86 3.88
CA ILE A 12 -2.95 -9.58 4.46
C ILE A 12 -3.11 -8.48 3.41
N GLY A 13 -2.55 -8.66 2.21
CA GLY A 13 -2.61 -7.68 1.13
C GLY A 13 -4.03 -7.33 0.70
N ILE A 14 -4.92 -8.33 0.56
CA ILE A 14 -6.33 -8.06 0.22
C ILE A 14 -6.98 -7.19 1.31
N VAL A 15 -6.86 -7.58 2.57
CA VAL A 15 -7.52 -6.87 3.69
C VAL A 15 -6.94 -5.46 3.85
N THR A 16 -5.62 -5.31 3.86
CA THR A 16 -4.98 -4.01 4.07
C THR A 16 -5.10 -3.11 2.85
N GLY A 17 -5.10 -3.66 1.64
CA GLY A 17 -5.33 -2.91 0.41
C GLY A 17 -6.75 -2.36 0.32
N ILE A 18 -7.77 -3.17 0.66
CA ILE A 18 -9.16 -2.69 0.75
C ILE A 18 -9.27 -1.60 1.82
N PHE A 19 -8.66 -1.80 2.99
CA PHE A 19 -8.64 -0.79 4.04
C PHE A 19 -8.03 0.53 3.57
N LEU A 20 -6.86 0.50 2.91
CA LEU A 20 -6.19 1.71 2.42
C LEU A 20 -7.02 2.43 1.35
N ALA A 21 -7.62 1.66 0.42
CA ALA A 21 -8.53 2.21 -0.58
C ALA A 21 -9.73 2.92 0.08
N ALA A 22 -10.39 2.28 1.04
CA ALA A 22 -11.51 2.88 1.77
C ALA A 22 -11.08 4.11 2.58
N PHE A 23 -9.91 4.06 3.23
CA PHE A 23 -9.36 5.17 4.01
C PHE A 23 -9.12 6.40 3.14
N LEU A 24 -8.36 6.25 2.05
CA LEU A 24 -8.06 7.38 1.16
C LEU A 24 -9.31 7.86 0.42
N LYS A 25 -10.23 6.98 0.07
CA LYS A 25 -11.54 7.37 -0.51
C LYS A 25 -12.32 8.26 0.45
N SER A 26 -12.35 7.90 1.73
CA SER A 26 -12.99 8.70 2.78
C SER A 26 -12.32 10.07 2.92
N VAL A 27 -10.98 10.11 3.01
CA VAL A 27 -10.22 11.36 3.07
C VAL A 27 -10.52 12.25 1.87
N GLN A 28 -10.52 11.70 0.66
CA GLN A 28 -10.85 12.45 -0.55
C GLN A 28 -12.28 12.99 -0.54
N SER A 29 -13.26 12.18 -0.12
CA SER A 29 -14.66 12.61 -0.03
C SER A 29 -14.89 13.75 0.98
N LEU A 30 -14.11 13.78 2.06
CA LEU A 30 -14.25 14.77 3.13
C LEU A 30 -13.45 16.05 2.87
N THR A 31 -12.29 15.94 2.21
CA THR A 31 -11.35 17.06 2.04
C THR A 31 -11.28 17.61 0.62
N GLY A 32 -11.75 16.86 -0.37
CA GLY A 32 -11.61 17.17 -1.80
C GLY A 32 -10.20 16.94 -2.36
N HIS A 33 -9.21 16.59 -1.53
CA HIS A 33 -7.86 16.26 -2.01
C HIS A 33 -7.85 14.92 -2.73
N LYS A 34 -7.32 14.90 -3.96
CA LYS A 34 -7.42 13.77 -4.89
C LYS A 34 -6.50 12.55 -4.56
N VAL A 35 -6.31 12.24 -3.28
CA VAL A 35 -5.38 11.19 -2.80
C VAL A 35 -5.87 9.77 -3.09
N TYR A 36 -7.18 9.55 -3.19
CA TYR A 36 -7.73 8.27 -3.63
C TYR A 36 -7.58 8.10 -5.14
N THR A 37 -7.80 9.17 -5.91
CA THR A 37 -7.51 9.16 -7.34
C THR A 37 -6.03 8.88 -7.59
N LEU A 38 -5.11 9.42 -6.78
CA LEU A 38 -3.69 9.08 -6.84
C LEU A 38 -3.40 7.60 -6.52
N LEU A 39 -4.09 7.02 -5.53
CA LEU A 39 -3.93 5.60 -5.17
C LEU A 39 -4.24 4.66 -6.35
N LEU A 40 -5.25 5.04 -7.14
CA LEU A 40 -5.77 4.28 -8.26
C LEU A 40 -5.12 4.64 -9.60
N ASN A 41 -4.33 5.72 -9.63
CA ASN A 41 -3.76 6.26 -10.85
C ASN A 41 -2.81 5.24 -11.51
N VAL A 42 -3.01 4.98 -12.80
CA VAL A 42 -2.15 4.13 -13.62
C VAL A 42 -1.50 4.90 -14.77
N ASP A 43 -1.67 6.22 -14.81
CA ASP A 43 -1.26 7.08 -15.94
C ASP A 43 0.27 7.13 -16.10
N TYR A 44 1.04 6.74 -15.07
CA TYR A 44 2.49 6.60 -15.14
C TYR A 44 2.94 5.41 -16.01
N ILE A 45 2.02 4.53 -16.46
CA ILE A 45 2.29 3.40 -17.35
C ILE A 45 1.93 3.81 -18.79
N PRO A 46 2.91 4.00 -19.70
CA PRO A 46 2.67 4.61 -21.01
C PRO A 46 1.62 3.94 -21.91
N ILE A 47 1.43 2.62 -21.79
CA ILE A 47 0.47 1.86 -22.60
C ILE A 47 -0.94 1.89 -21.98
N ILE A 48 -1.03 2.02 -20.65
CA ILE A 48 -2.28 1.92 -19.90
C ILE A 48 -2.97 3.29 -19.77
N LYS A 49 -2.19 4.38 -19.75
CA LYS A 49 -2.70 5.76 -19.59
C LYS A 49 -3.74 6.20 -20.63
N GLU A 50 -3.79 5.54 -21.78
CA GLU A 50 -4.73 5.84 -22.87
C GLU A 50 -6.15 5.28 -22.60
N TYR A 51 -6.31 4.46 -21.56
CA TYR A 51 -7.57 3.80 -21.22
C TYR A 51 -8.14 4.32 -19.92
N ALA A 52 -9.41 4.75 -19.96
CA ALA A 52 -10.18 5.07 -18.77
C ALA A 52 -10.77 3.77 -18.19
N PHE A 53 -10.18 3.27 -17.10
CA PHE A 53 -10.68 2.08 -16.42
C PHE A 53 -11.82 2.43 -15.47
N PRO A 54 -12.81 1.54 -15.31
CA PRO A 54 -13.76 1.64 -14.20
C PRO A 54 -13.02 1.57 -12.85
N GLU A 55 -13.53 2.27 -11.84
CA GLU A 55 -12.95 2.31 -10.48
C GLU A 55 -12.65 0.91 -9.93
N VAL A 56 -13.57 -0.05 -10.13
CA VAL A 56 -13.41 -1.44 -9.67
C VAL A 56 -12.14 -2.09 -10.24
N ILE A 57 -11.80 -1.78 -11.49
CA ILE A 57 -10.60 -2.32 -12.16
C ILE A 57 -9.34 -1.63 -11.65
N GLU A 58 -9.36 -0.31 -11.44
CA GLU A 58 -8.23 0.42 -10.84
C GLU A 58 -7.95 -0.08 -9.40
N VAL A 59 -9.01 -0.31 -8.61
CA VAL A 59 -8.89 -0.93 -7.26
C VAL A 59 -8.30 -2.33 -7.37
N PHE A 60 -8.74 -3.14 -8.34
CA PHE A 60 -8.17 -4.47 -8.56
C PHE A 60 -6.67 -4.42 -8.87
N PHE A 61 -6.21 -3.48 -9.71
CA PHE A 61 -4.77 -3.28 -9.95
C PHE A 61 -4.02 -2.91 -8.66
N HIS A 62 -4.58 -2.02 -7.85
CA HIS A 62 -4.01 -1.69 -6.55
C HIS A 62 -3.89 -2.92 -5.63
N LEU A 63 -4.92 -3.76 -5.57
CA LEU A 63 -4.92 -4.98 -4.77
C LEU A 63 -3.85 -5.98 -5.22
N ILE A 64 -3.59 -6.10 -6.52
CA ILE A 64 -2.49 -6.94 -7.03
C ILE A 64 -1.15 -6.46 -6.45
N VAL A 65 -0.86 -5.16 -6.53
CA VAL A 65 0.37 -4.57 -5.99
C VAL A 65 0.47 -4.80 -4.49
N SER A 66 -0.63 -4.57 -3.76
CA SER A 66 -0.71 -4.78 -2.31
C SER A 66 -0.44 -6.24 -1.91
N VAL A 67 -1.02 -7.21 -2.64
CA VAL A 67 -0.79 -8.66 -2.43
C VAL A 67 0.67 -9.02 -2.66
N VAL A 68 1.25 -8.60 -3.79
CA VAL A 68 2.65 -8.87 -4.11
C VAL A 68 3.57 -8.31 -3.03
N LEU A 69 3.36 -7.05 -2.63
CA LEU A 69 4.14 -6.42 -1.56
C LEU A 69 4.01 -7.19 -0.24
N CYS A 70 2.81 -7.59 0.16
CA CYS A 70 2.60 -8.31 1.42
C CYS A 70 3.19 -9.72 1.41
N ILE A 71 3.21 -10.41 0.27
CA ILE A 71 3.92 -11.68 0.12
C ILE A 71 5.43 -11.48 0.32
N ILE A 72 6.01 -10.43 -0.29
CA ILE A 72 7.43 -10.10 -0.13
C ILE A 72 7.74 -9.77 1.32
N LEU A 73 6.95 -8.90 1.97
CA LEU A 73 7.17 -8.52 3.37
C LEU A 73 7.04 -9.71 4.33
N ALA A 74 6.05 -10.59 4.13
CA ALA A 74 5.89 -11.80 4.92
C ALA A 74 7.07 -12.77 4.71
N MET A 75 7.52 -12.95 3.48
CA MET A 75 8.69 -13.77 3.15
C MET A 75 9.96 -13.22 3.78
N LEU A 76 10.20 -11.91 3.69
CA LEU A 76 11.38 -11.26 4.29
C LEU A 76 11.35 -11.41 5.80
N TYR A 77 10.20 -11.19 6.45
CA TYR A 77 10.05 -11.37 7.88
C TYR A 77 10.38 -12.81 8.32
N ASP A 78 9.85 -13.82 7.62
CA ASP A 78 10.05 -15.23 7.96
C ASP A 78 11.51 -15.67 7.79
N LYS A 79 12.16 -15.26 6.69
CA LYS A 79 13.53 -15.65 6.35
C LYS A 79 14.62 -14.80 7.02
N SER A 80 14.26 -13.67 7.60
CA SER A 80 15.22 -12.77 8.23
C SER A 80 15.57 -13.16 9.66
N SER A 81 16.76 -12.74 10.08
CA SER A 81 17.19 -12.67 11.48
C SER A 81 17.49 -11.22 11.86
N GLY A 82 17.73 -10.95 13.14
CA GLY A 82 18.11 -9.61 13.61
C GLY A 82 16.99 -8.57 13.50
N PHE A 83 17.29 -7.40 12.93
CA PHE A 83 16.41 -6.22 12.98
C PHE A 83 14.99 -6.49 12.45
N ILE A 84 14.86 -7.07 11.26
CA ILE A 84 13.55 -7.33 10.63
C ILE A 84 12.72 -8.28 11.50
N ARG A 85 13.34 -9.34 12.02
CA ARG A 85 12.67 -10.33 12.88
C ARG A 85 12.23 -9.73 14.22
N ASN A 86 13.04 -8.86 14.79
CA ASN A 86 12.79 -8.21 16.08
C ASN A 86 11.77 -7.06 15.97
N HIS A 87 11.56 -6.49 14.78
CA HIS A 87 10.70 -5.33 14.56
C HIS A 87 9.62 -5.57 13.51
N ALA A 88 8.78 -6.58 13.75
CA ALA A 88 7.70 -7.00 12.85
C ALA A 88 6.73 -5.87 12.42
N ILE A 89 6.57 -4.83 13.23
CA ILE A 89 5.72 -3.67 12.94
C ILE A 89 6.51 -2.51 12.32
N MET A 90 7.66 -2.15 12.92
CA MET A 90 8.47 -1.02 12.45
C MET A 90 8.98 -1.25 11.02
N PHE A 91 9.37 -2.48 10.68
CA PHE A 91 9.90 -2.77 9.35
C PHE A 91 8.88 -2.52 8.23
N PRO A 92 7.66 -3.12 8.23
CA PRO A 92 6.64 -2.80 7.24
C PRO A 92 6.18 -1.34 7.27
N PHE A 93 6.12 -0.71 8.45
CA PHE A 93 5.81 0.72 8.58
C PHE A 93 6.80 1.59 7.78
N LEU A 94 8.10 1.43 8.04
CA LEU A 94 9.14 2.23 7.38
C LEU A 94 9.19 1.95 5.87
N VAL A 95 9.06 0.69 5.45
CA VAL A 95 9.02 0.32 4.03
C VAL A 95 7.85 1.00 3.32
N ASN A 96 6.66 1.01 3.92
CA ASN A 96 5.49 1.62 3.28
C ASN A 96 5.54 3.15 3.29
N VAL A 97 6.10 3.78 4.32
CA VAL A 97 6.37 5.23 4.29
C VAL A 97 7.34 5.56 3.16
N ALA A 98 8.42 4.79 3.00
CA ALA A 98 9.38 4.98 1.91
C ALA A 98 8.73 4.79 0.53
N ILE A 99 7.93 3.74 0.35
CA ILE A 99 7.15 3.51 -0.88
C ILE A 99 6.22 4.69 -1.16
N GLY A 100 5.48 5.16 -0.15
CA GLY A 100 4.59 6.31 -0.29
C GLY A 100 5.36 7.56 -0.77
N LEU A 101 6.51 7.85 -0.18
CA LEU A 101 7.36 8.98 -0.59
C LEU A 101 7.87 8.84 -2.03
N VAL A 102 8.29 7.64 -2.43
CA VAL A 102 8.78 7.35 -3.78
C VAL A 102 7.66 7.45 -4.82
N LEU A 103 6.44 7.04 -4.47
CA LEU A 103 5.31 7.03 -5.39
C LEU A 103 4.60 8.39 -5.50
N TYR A 104 4.67 9.26 -4.49
CA TYR A 104 3.98 10.55 -4.54
C TYR A 104 4.35 11.42 -5.76
N PRO A 105 5.64 11.52 -6.19
CA PRO A 105 6.01 12.22 -7.41
C PRO A 105 5.30 11.77 -8.68
N THR A 106 4.76 10.54 -8.74
CA THR A 106 4.01 10.05 -9.93
C THR A 106 2.74 10.86 -10.21
N THR A 107 2.31 11.68 -9.24
CA THR A 107 1.24 12.65 -9.41
C THR A 107 1.55 13.71 -10.48
N SER A 108 2.81 13.90 -10.89
CA SER A 108 3.18 14.79 -12.00
C SER A 108 2.92 14.19 -13.38
N PHE A 109 2.61 12.89 -13.46
CA PHE A 109 2.33 12.19 -14.70
C PHE A 109 0.82 12.13 -15.03
N SER A 110 -0.03 12.77 -14.23
CA SER A 110 -1.48 12.79 -14.44
C SER A 110 -2.09 14.14 -14.06
N ASP A 111 -3.01 14.63 -14.89
CA ASP A 111 -3.83 15.80 -14.58
C ASP A 111 -5.00 15.46 -13.62
N ARG A 112 -5.22 14.17 -13.34
CA ARG A 112 -6.30 13.68 -12.46
C ARG A 112 -5.89 13.68 -11.00
N THR A 113 -4.60 13.72 -10.69
CA THR A 113 -4.06 13.57 -9.34
C THR A 113 -3.76 14.94 -8.69
N PRO A 114 -3.40 15.01 -7.39
CA PRO A 114 -3.04 16.27 -6.76
C PRO A 114 -1.83 16.94 -7.41
N ASN A 115 -1.65 18.24 -7.18
CA ASN A 115 -0.38 18.88 -7.55
C ASN A 115 0.77 18.25 -6.73
N VAL A 116 1.91 18.00 -7.37
CA VAL A 116 3.11 17.42 -6.73
C VAL A 116 3.66 18.25 -5.56
N THR A 117 3.37 19.55 -5.50
CA THR A 117 3.75 20.43 -4.38
C THR A 117 2.66 20.55 -3.31
N ASN A 118 1.53 19.86 -3.44
CA ASN A 118 0.43 19.92 -2.47
C ASN A 118 0.80 19.15 -1.18
N MET A 119 1.24 19.88 -0.17
CA MET A 119 1.70 19.29 1.10
C MET A 119 0.60 18.59 1.90
N VAL A 120 -0.66 19.03 1.78
CA VAL A 120 -1.79 18.39 2.48
C VAL A 120 -2.10 17.02 1.86
N SER A 121 -2.03 16.92 0.53
CA SER A 121 -2.20 15.67 -0.19
C SER A 121 -1.04 14.70 0.12
N LEU A 122 0.20 15.20 0.16
CA LEU A 122 1.36 14.41 0.59
C LEU A 122 1.19 13.89 2.02
N PHE A 123 0.73 14.74 2.96
CA PHE A 123 0.50 14.34 4.34
C PHE A 123 -0.50 13.18 4.43
N TRP A 124 -1.68 13.31 3.83
CA TRP A 124 -2.70 12.25 3.86
C TRP A 124 -2.26 10.98 3.14
N TRP A 125 -1.51 11.12 2.05
CA TRP A 125 -0.91 10.01 1.32
C TRP A 125 0.06 9.21 2.20
N ILE A 126 1.01 9.89 2.85
CA ILE A 126 1.97 9.25 3.75
C ILE A 126 1.28 8.70 5.00
N ALA A 127 0.30 9.39 5.56
CA ALA A 127 -0.48 8.89 6.69
C ALA A 127 -1.20 7.58 6.34
N GLY A 128 -1.84 7.50 5.16
CA GLY A 128 -2.46 6.26 4.69
C GLY A 128 -1.46 5.12 4.56
N HIS A 129 -0.30 5.36 3.95
CA HIS A 129 0.74 4.34 3.79
C HIS A 129 1.38 3.92 5.13
N ALA A 130 1.55 4.86 6.06
CA ALA A 130 2.04 4.59 7.40
C ALA A 130 1.07 3.67 8.17
N VAL A 131 -0.23 3.99 8.15
CA VAL A 131 -1.27 3.15 8.76
C VAL A 131 -1.34 1.77 8.09
N TYR A 132 -1.28 1.72 6.75
CA TYR A 132 -1.21 0.46 6.01
C TYR A 132 -0.03 -0.41 6.47
N GLY A 133 1.18 0.16 6.50
CA GLY A 133 2.38 -0.56 6.93
C GLY A 133 2.30 -1.04 8.38
N PHE A 134 1.72 -0.22 9.27
CA PHE A 134 1.46 -0.61 10.66
C PHE A 134 0.53 -1.84 10.74
N ILE A 135 -0.60 -1.83 10.03
CA ILE A 135 -1.58 -2.94 10.04
C ILE A 135 -0.95 -4.21 9.44
N VAL A 136 -0.21 -4.10 8.33
CA VAL A 136 0.52 -5.22 7.73
C VAL A 136 1.45 -5.86 8.75
N GLY A 137 2.30 -5.06 9.42
CA GLY A 137 3.24 -5.56 10.42
C GLY A 137 2.56 -6.19 11.64
N PHE A 138 1.45 -5.60 12.09
CA PHE A 138 0.63 -6.18 13.16
C PHE A 138 0.09 -7.56 12.77
N LEU A 139 -0.51 -7.70 11.58
CA LEU A 139 -1.05 -8.97 11.10
C LEU A 139 0.04 -10.03 10.88
N ILE A 140 1.21 -9.64 10.35
CA ILE A 140 2.37 -10.53 10.23
C ILE A 140 2.80 -11.05 11.60
N SER A 141 2.89 -10.17 12.60
CA SER A 141 3.32 -10.53 13.95
C SER A 141 2.36 -11.48 14.67
N ARG A 142 1.04 -11.31 14.49
CA ARG A 142 0.03 -12.18 15.12
C ARG A 142 0.05 -13.60 14.57
N LYS A 143 0.17 -13.76 13.25
CA LYS A 143 0.18 -15.10 12.64
C LYS A 143 1.45 -15.88 13.00
N SER A 144 2.59 -15.21 13.09
CA SER A 144 3.85 -15.80 13.56
C SER A 144 3.74 -16.42 14.96
N LYS A 145 3.04 -15.73 15.88
CA LYS A 145 2.79 -16.25 17.24
C LYS A 145 1.85 -17.44 17.30
N SER A 146 0.92 -17.57 16.35
CA SER A 146 -0.04 -18.69 16.30
C SER A 146 0.56 -19.99 15.74
N MET A 147 1.74 -19.94 15.12
CA MET A 147 2.42 -21.11 14.52
C MET A 147 3.57 -21.64 15.39
N LYS A 148 3.84 -20.98 16.52
CA LYS A 148 4.74 -21.46 17.56
C LYS A 148 3.92 -22.11 18.66
#